data_AF-A0AAN7C304-F1
#
_entry.id   AF-A0AAN7C304-F1
#
_cell.length_a   1.000
_cell.length_b   1.000
_cell.length_c   1.000
_cell.angle_alpha   90.00
_cell.angle_beta   90.00
_cell.angle_gamma   90.00
#
_symmetry.space_group_name_H-M   'P 1'
#
loop_
_entity.id
_entity.type
_entity.pdbx_description
1 polymer ?
#
loop_
_entity_poly.entity_id
_entity_poly.type
_entity_poly.pdbx_seq_one_letter_code
_entity_poly.pdbx_strand_id
1 'polypeptide(L)'
;MLETIPERSPSPLWDLSEEQRHAFLADIWADSVQCVDNPAQIDKPYWKFIIAHGDLNAWDSRKKLGFPVRSQNNAWVREPVFCFQRFGSTETRLPDGRIVYVAGEHEDGYDPDFYIYNDVVVVHGRGRVAEQADSDADSVYYPDSDMEQDPDYAEHVREMRAYRKREKLQNAASATGASPEDIEIYGYPTDVFPPTDFHTSTYIKDESSGREHIYIIGGLGGGDSPHRTATLTHRLDLQDYSIQRIETSGEAPPVLDSTNERRNAELDGDRIVVVDGADMYTLSLADTRWSRIR
;
A
#
# COMPACT_ATOMS: atom_id res chain seq x y z
N MET A 1 -20.36 -34.28 28.08
CA MET A 1 -19.79 -33.08 28.73
C MET A 1 -19.13 -32.28 27.64
N LEU A 2 -19.67 -31.11 27.30
CA LEU A 2 -19.06 -30.18 26.37
C LEU A 2 -17.88 -29.53 27.11
N GLU A 3 -16.66 -29.78 26.66
CA GLU A 3 -15.48 -29.11 27.18
C GLU A 3 -15.53 -27.64 26.77
N THR A 4 -15.61 -26.77 27.77
CA THR A 4 -15.52 -25.32 27.63
C THR A 4 -14.13 -24.95 27.12
N ILE A 5 -14.07 -24.37 25.93
CA ILE A 5 -12.86 -23.74 25.39
C ILE A 5 -12.42 -22.65 26.38
N PRO A 6 -11.15 -22.62 26.82
CA PRO A 6 -10.71 -21.59 27.76
C PRO A 6 -10.80 -20.21 27.10
N GLU A 7 -11.42 -19.26 27.82
CA GLU A 7 -11.39 -17.84 27.45
C GLU A 7 -9.93 -17.41 27.31
N ARG A 8 -9.52 -17.15 26.07
CA ARG A 8 -8.26 -16.44 25.81
C ARG A 8 -8.38 -15.09 26.51
N SER A 9 -7.48 -14.82 27.45
CA SER A 9 -7.29 -13.47 27.99
C SER A 9 -7.30 -12.45 26.83
N PRO A 10 -8.02 -11.31 26.95
CA PRO A 10 -8.02 -10.31 25.91
C PRO A 10 -6.57 -9.90 25.64
N SER A 11 -6.17 -9.92 24.37
CA SER A 11 -4.85 -9.46 23.97
C SER A 11 -4.71 -8.00 24.44
N PRO A 12 -3.66 -7.64 25.21
CA PRO A 12 -3.49 -6.30 25.77
C PRO A 12 -3.35 -5.21 24.69
N LEU A 13 -3.14 -5.62 23.43
CA LEU A 13 -3.04 -4.74 22.28
C LEU A 13 -4.32 -3.90 22.05
N TRP A 14 -5.49 -4.35 22.50
CA TRP A 14 -6.79 -3.80 22.12
C TRP A 14 -7.69 -3.47 23.33
N ASP A 15 -7.11 -3.14 24.48
CA ASP A 15 -7.88 -2.63 25.63
C ASP A 15 -8.39 -1.21 25.33
N LEU A 16 -9.32 -1.12 24.37
CA LEU A 16 -9.92 0.10 23.85
C LEU A 16 -11.04 0.52 24.80
N SER A 17 -11.07 1.80 25.16
CA SER A 17 -12.24 2.39 25.79
C SER A 17 -13.45 2.30 24.86
N GLU A 18 -14.67 2.39 25.43
CA GLU A 18 -15.90 2.44 24.63
C GLU A 18 -15.88 3.59 23.62
N GLU A 19 -15.31 4.74 24.01
CA GLU A 19 -15.13 5.91 23.15
C GLU A 19 -14.17 5.62 21.98
N GLN A 20 -13.01 5.00 22.25
CA GLN A 20 -12.06 4.62 21.20
C GLN A 20 -12.67 3.62 20.23
N ARG A 21 -13.38 2.61 20.75
CA ARG A 21 -14.09 1.63 19.91
C ARG A 21 -15.13 2.31 19.02
N HIS A 22 -15.89 3.27 19.55
CA HIS A 22 -16.87 4.02 18.77
C HIS A 22 -16.22 4.86 17.67
N ALA A 23 -15.14 5.57 18.00
CA ALA A 23 -14.37 6.34 17.02
C ALA A 23 -13.81 5.44 15.92
N PHE A 24 -13.28 4.26 16.29
CA PHE A 24 -12.75 3.32 15.30
C PHE A 24 -13.82 2.81 14.35
N LEU A 25 -14.99 2.43 14.87
CA LEU A 25 -16.10 1.96 14.05
C LEU A 25 -16.62 3.02 13.05
N ALA A 26 -16.53 4.31 13.41
CA ALA A 26 -16.91 5.41 12.52
C ALA A 26 -15.95 5.55 11.33
N ASP A 27 -14.66 5.28 11.54
CA ASP A 27 -13.59 5.54 10.57
C ASP A 27 -13.00 4.30 9.88
N ILE A 28 -13.48 3.11 10.24
CA ILE A 28 -12.87 1.84 9.84
C ILE A 28 -12.74 1.62 8.33
N TRP A 29 -13.58 2.28 7.54
CA TRP A 29 -13.79 1.94 6.13
C TRP A 29 -12.81 2.65 5.19
N ALA A 30 -12.14 1.87 4.33
CA ALA A 30 -11.13 2.34 3.38
C ALA A 30 -11.71 3.31 2.33
N ASP A 31 -12.94 3.05 1.87
CA ASP A 31 -13.64 3.80 0.83
C ASP A 31 -14.36 5.07 1.35
N SER A 32 -14.19 5.40 2.64
CA SER A 32 -14.97 6.47 3.29
C SER A 32 -14.52 7.88 2.95
N VAL A 33 -13.45 8.05 2.17
CA VAL A 33 -12.88 9.36 1.86
C VAL A 33 -12.97 9.63 0.37
N GLN A 34 -13.76 10.65 0.02
CA GLN A 34 -13.70 11.29 -1.29
C GLN A 34 -12.85 12.55 -1.17
N CYS A 35 -11.60 12.47 -1.61
CA CYS A 35 -10.69 13.61 -1.61
C CYS A 35 -10.93 14.48 -2.84
N VAL A 36 -11.19 15.77 -2.63
CA VAL A 36 -11.38 16.76 -3.71
C VAL A 36 -10.22 17.75 -3.80
N ASP A 37 -9.36 17.79 -2.79
CA ASP A 37 -8.17 18.65 -2.72
C ASP A 37 -6.89 17.87 -3.00
N ASN A 38 -5.85 18.54 -3.51
CA ASN A 38 -4.54 17.97 -3.80
C ASN A 38 -3.45 18.58 -2.90
N PRO A 39 -3.11 17.96 -1.76
CA PRO A 39 -3.80 16.82 -1.14
C PRO A 39 -4.95 17.24 -0.21
N ALA A 40 -5.83 16.29 0.13
CA ALA A 40 -6.75 16.41 1.25
C ALA A 40 -6.17 15.66 2.46
N GLN A 41 -6.08 16.32 3.62
CA GLN A 41 -5.59 15.68 4.85
C GLN A 41 -6.66 14.74 5.42
N ILE A 42 -6.27 13.51 5.75
CA ILE A 42 -7.14 12.49 6.34
C ILE A 42 -6.78 12.31 7.81
N ASP A 43 -7.70 12.67 8.71
CA ASP A 43 -7.54 12.50 10.15
C ASP A 43 -8.54 11.47 10.68
N LYS A 44 -8.16 10.20 10.60
CA LYS A 44 -8.95 9.05 11.03
C LYS A 44 -8.19 8.26 12.11
N PRO A 45 -8.65 8.28 13.38
CA PRO A 45 -7.95 7.59 14.47
C PRO A 45 -7.72 6.10 14.22
N TYR A 46 -8.68 5.41 13.61
CA TYR A 46 -8.52 4.01 13.23
C TYR A 46 -7.37 3.81 12.23
N TRP A 47 -7.27 4.66 11.20
CA TRP A 47 -6.26 4.52 10.15
C TRP A 47 -4.87 4.70 10.72
N LYS A 48 -4.67 5.76 11.52
CA LYS A 48 -3.42 6.01 12.24
C LYS A 48 -3.05 4.86 13.18
N PHE A 49 -4.04 4.29 13.89
CA PHE A 49 -3.82 3.13 14.73
C PHE A 49 -3.35 1.90 13.93
N ILE A 50 -3.98 1.60 12.80
CA ILE A 50 -3.59 0.47 11.94
C ILE A 50 -2.20 0.69 11.32
N ILE A 51 -1.86 1.92 10.90
CA ILE A 51 -0.52 2.25 10.40
C ILE A 51 0.53 2.03 11.50
N ALA A 52 0.26 2.48 12.72
CA ALA A 52 1.13 2.26 13.89
C ALA A 52 1.23 0.78 14.30
N HIS A 53 0.29 -0.07 13.86
CA HIS A 53 0.26 -1.50 14.11
C HIS A 53 0.27 -2.26 12.78
N GLY A 54 1.32 -2.04 11.99
CA GLY A 54 1.45 -2.60 10.64
C GLY A 54 1.40 -4.12 10.55
N ASP A 55 1.42 -4.84 11.66
CA ASP A 55 1.20 -6.28 11.76
C ASP A 55 -0.29 -6.69 11.72
N LEU A 56 -1.23 -5.74 11.87
CA LEU A 56 -2.68 -5.97 11.81
C LEU A 56 -3.24 -5.83 10.38
N ASN A 57 -3.88 -6.89 9.87
CA ASN A 57 -4.63 -6.86 8.61
C ASN A 57 -6.12 -6.47 8.83
N ALA A 58 -6.86 -6.33 7.73
CA ALA A 58 -8.29 -6.01 7.76
C ALA A 58 -9.12 -7.07 8.52
N TRP A 59 -8.81 -8.36 8.35
CA TRP A 59 -9.53 -9.45 9.00
C TRP A 59 -9.36 -9.43 10.52
N ASP A 60 -8.13 -9.29 11.02
CA ASP A 60 -7.84 -9.17 12.46
C ASP A 60 -8.59 -7.99 13.06
N SER A 61 -8.62 -6.88 12.31
CA SER A 61 -9.30 -5.67 12.71
C SER A 61 -10.81 -5.85 12.77
N ARG A 62 -11.42 -6.43 11.73
CA ARG A 62 -12.84 -6.80 11.72
C ARG A 62 -13.19 -7.69 12.89
N LYS A 63 -12.48 -8.81 13.05
CA LYS A 63 -12.77 -9.80 14.07
C LYS A 63 -12.76 -9.18 15.47
N LYS A 64 -11.77 -8.35 15.76
CA LYS A 64 -11.63 -7.72 17.07
C LYS A 64 -12.63 -6.56 17.29
N LEU A 65 -13.10 -5.87 16.24
CA LEU A 65 -14.19 -4.87 16.34
C LEU A 65 -15.60 -5.48 16.34
N GLY A 66 -15.71 -6.78 16.03
CA GLY A 66 -16.97 -7.53 16.02
C GLY A 66 -17.62 -7.65 14.63
N PHE A 67 -16.81 -7.75 13.57
CA PHE A 67 -17.20 -7.79 12.16
C PHE A 67 -18.19 -6.68 11.82
N PRO A 68 -17.75 -5.40 11.83
CA PRO A 68 -18.63 -4.30 11.50
C PRO A 68 -19.18 -4.47 10.08
N VAL A 69 -20.44 -4.09 9.91
CA VAL A 69 -21.16 -4.17 8.63
C VAL A 69 -21.90 -2.85 8.40
N ARG A 70 -21.80 -2.25 7.21
CA ARG A 70 -22.58 -1.06 6.83
C ARG A 70 -23.97 -1.43 6.30
N SER A 71 -24.04 -2.51 5.51
CA SER A 71 -25.25 -3.03 4.86
C SER A 71 -25.83 -4.22 5.64
N GLN A 72 -27.06 -4.07 6.15
CA GLN A 72 -27.77 -5.20 6.78
C GLN A 72 -28.14 -6.33 5.78
N ASN A 73 -27.87 -6.16 4.49
CA ASN A 73 -28.13 -7.13 3.45
C ASN A 73 -26.82 -7.71 2.86
N ASN A 74 -26.57 -8.97 3.22
CA ASN A 74 -25.71 -9.99 2.61
C ASN A 74 -24.17 -9.84 2.65
N ALA A 75 -23.52 -10.97 2.96
CA ALA A 75 -22.09 -11.23 3.11
C ALA A 75 -21.21 -11.04 1.86
N TRP A 76 -21.72 -10.38 0.81
CA TRP A 76 -21.04 -10.18 -0.48
C TRP A 76 -20.98 -8.71 -0.90
N VAL A 77 -21.38 -7.79 -0.03
CA VAL A 77 -21.17 -6.35 -0.24
C VAL A 77 -19.72 -6.04 0.07
N ARG A 78 -19.02 -5.40 -0.87
CA ARG A 78 -17.68 -4.85 -0.63
C ARG A 78 -17.79 -3.75 0.41
N GLU A 79 -17.15 -3.95 1.56
CA GLU A 79 -17.17 -2.99 2.66
C GLU A 79 -15.76 -2.82 3.22
N PRO A 80 -14.80 -2.42 2.38
CA PRO A 80 -13.40 -2.63 2.69
C PRO A 80 -13.00 -1.91 3.97
N VAL A 81 -12.43 -2.66 4.89
CA VAL A 81 -11.79 -2.10 6.09
C VAL A 81 -10.41 -1.59 5.71
N PHE A 82 -10.06 -0.39 6.19
CA PHE A 82 -8.74 0.18 5.98
C PHE A 82 -7.67 -0.75 6.52
N CYS A 83 -6.65 -0.96 5.69
CA CYS A 83 -5.52 -1.83 5.94
C CYS A 83 -4.23 -1.17 5.45
N PHE A 84 -3.14 -1.41 6.17
CA PHE A 84 -1.80 -0.91 5.81
C PHE A 84 -0.84 -2.01 5.34
N GLN A 85 -1.27 -3.27 5.36
CA GLN A 85 -0.57 -4.39 4.74
C GLN A 85 -0.93 -4.46 3.26
N ARG A 86 -0.16 -3.74 2.45
CA ARG A 86 -0.48 -3.48 1.04
C ARG A 86 0.54 -4.10 0.10
N PHE A 87 0.03 -4.78 -0.91
CA PHE A 87 0.82 -5.23 -2.06
C PHE A 87 1.11 -4.05 -2.98
N GLY A 88 2.30 -4.05 -3.57
CA GLY A 88 2.66 -3.09 -4.60
C GLY A 88 2.59 -1.61 -4.18
N SER A 89 2.60 -1.33 -2.87
CA SER A 89 2.90 0.00 -2.33
C SER A 89 4.40 0.23 -2.34
N THR A 90 4.81 1.49 -2.31
CA THR A 90 6.23 1.84 -2.15
C THR A 90 6.53 2.42 -0.77
N GLU A 91 7.74 2.19 -0.26
CA GLU A 91 8.30 2.80 0.95
C GLU A 91 9.54 3.60 0.55
N THR A 92 9.55 4.91 0.80
CA THR A 92 10.69 5.79 0.57
C THR A 92 11.19 6.38 1.88
N ARG A 93 12.43 6.09 2.25
CA ARG A 93 13.10 6.68 3.42
C ARG A 93 13.82 7.94 3.02
N LEU A 94 13.46 9.05 3.65
CA LEU A 94 14.03 10.37 3.35
C LEU A 94 15.29 10.66 4.21
N PRO A 95 16.21 11.50 3.72
CA PRO A 95 17.43 11.85 4.47
C PRO A 95 17.17 12.52 5.82
N ASP A 96 16.02 13.18 5.99
CA ASP A 96 15.60 13.83 7.23
C ASP A 96 14.97 12.86 8.25
N GLY A 97 14.83 11.59 7.88
CA GLY A 97 14.28 10.54 8.73
C GLY A 97 12.79 10.28 8.57
N ARG A 98 12.06 11.08 7.77
CA ARG A 98 10.69 10.75 7.37
C ARG A 98 10.65 9.46 6.55
N ILE A 99 9.57 8.70 6.68
CA ILE A 99 9.26 7.58 5.80
C ILE A 99 7.97 7.91 5.06
N VAL A 100 7.97 7.79 3.73
CA VAL A 100 6.82 8.10 2.88
C VAL A 100 6.37 6.83 2.18
N TYR A 101 5.09 6.50 2.38
CA TYR A 101 4.43 5.40 1.71
C TYR A 101 3.47 5.91 0.66
N VAL A 102 3.38 5.23 -0.46
CA VAL A 102 2.46 5.58 -1.54
C VAL A 102 1.61 4.38 -1.90
N ALA A 103 0.29 4.57 -1.87
CA ALA A 103 -0.74 3.72 -2.47
C ALA A 103 -0.63 2.22 -2.10
N GLY A 104 -0.90 1.33 -3.07
CA GLY A 104 -0.92 -0.13 -2.94
C GLY A 104 -2.32 -0.73 -2.87
N GLU A 105 -2.42 -2.06 -2.90
CA GLU A 105 -3.69 -2.79 -2.78
C GLU A 105 -3.73 -3.70 -1.56
N HIS A 106 -4.93 -3.94 -1.03
CA HIS A 106 -5.18 -4.98 -0.03
C HIS A 106 -6.09 -6.06 -0.61
N GLU A 107 -5.71 -7.32 -0.40
CA GLU A 107 -6.33 -8.55 -0.92
C GLU A 107 -6.51 -8.59 -2.44
N ASP A 108 -7.26 -9.57 -2.95
CA ASP A 108 -7.58 -9.73 -4.37
C ASP A 108 -9.08 -9.51 -4.63
N GLY A 109 -9.45 -9.34 -5.90
CA GLY A 109 -10.74 -8.73 -6.28
C GLY A 109 -12.02 -9.46 -5.85
N TYR A 110 -11.95 -10.68 -5.31
CA TYR A 110 -13.09 -11.41 -4.76
C TYR A 110 -13.23 -11.27 -3.24
N ASP A 111 -12.20 -10.76 -2.55
CA ASP A 111 -12.26 -10.49 -1.12
C ASP A 111 -13.15 -9.26 -0.83
N PRO A 112 -14.06 -9.32 0.17
CA PRO A 112 -14.87 -8.16 0.57
C PRO A 112 -14.06 -6.98 1.12
N ASP A 113 -12.82 -7.21 1.54
CA ASP A 113 -11.85 -6.21 1.98
C ASP A 113 -10.94 -5.69 0.85
N PHE A 114 -11.15 -6.14 -0.39
CA PHE A 114 -10.38 -5.67 -1.53
C PHE A 114 -10.46 -4.15 -1.71
N TYR A 115 -9.31 -3.49 -1.67
CA TYR A 115 -9.24 -2.05 -1.91
C TYR A 115 -7.88 -1.63 -2.46
N ILE A 116 -7.89 -0.77 -3.47
CA ILE A 116 -6.69 -0.14 -4.02
C ILE A 116 -6.67 1.30 -3.53
N TYR A 117 -5.58 1.67 -2.89
CA TYR A 117 -5.40 2.97 -2.27
C TYR A 117 -4.77 3.97 -3.27
N ASN A 118 -5.02 5.24 -3.04
CA ASN A 118 -4.32 6.36 -3.70
C ASN A 118 -3.85 7.39 -2.68
N ASP A 119 -3.61 6.97 -1.43
CA ASP A 119 -3.14 7.83 -0.36
C ASP A 119 -1.60 7.90 -0.32
N VAL A 120 -1.10 8.92 0.38
CA VAL A 120 0.28 9.06 0.81
C VAL A 120 0.28 9.10 2.33
N VAL A 121 1.07 8.22 2.95
CA VAL A 121 1.27 8.21 4.40
C VAL A 121 2.68 8.67 4.69
N VAL A 122 2.81 9.64 5.59
CA VAL A 122 4.10 10.15 6.07
C VAL A 122 4.22 9.80 7.54
N VAL A 123 5.29 9.09 7.88
CA VAL A 123 5.66 8.80 9.27
C VAL A 123 6.86 9.66 9.63
N HIS A 124 6.68 10.52 10.63
CA HIS A 124 7.70 11.42 11.17
C HIS A 124 8.50 10.72 12.28
N GLY A 125 9.81 10.94 12.32
CA GLY A 125 10.69 10.35 13.34
C GLY A 125 11.25 8.96 13.00
N ARG A 126 12.26 8.51 13.76
CA ARG A 126 12.84 7.17 13.59
C ARG A 126 11.80 6.15 14.04
N GLY A 127 11.02 5.62 13.10
CA GLY A 127 10.31 4.36 13.29
C GLY A 127 11.28 3.37 13.93
N ARG A 128 10.91 2.81 15.09
CA ARG A 128 11.66 1.67 15.60
C ARG A 128 11.47 0.60 14.53
N VAL A 129 12.55 0.15 13.91
CA VAL A 129 12.50 -1.08 13.12
C VAL A 129 12.02 -2.14 14.09
N ALA A 130 10.74 -2.53 13.99
CA ALA A 130 10.26 -3.68 14.72
C ALA A 130 11.10 -4.86 14.22
N GLU A 131 11.83 -5.51 15.13
CA GLU A 131 12.37 -6.83 14.81
C GLU A 131 11.19 -7.69 14.36
N GLN A 132 11.35 -8.25 13.17
CA GLN A 132 10.37 -9.01 12.42
C GLN A 132 9.69 -10.03 13.34
N ALA A 133 8.50 -9.71 13.85
CA ALA A 133 7.74 -10.62 14.68
C ALA A 133 7.09 -11.64 13.75
N ASP A 134 7.62 -12.87 13.77
CA ASP A 134 6.97 -14.01 13.15
C ASP A 134 5.64 -14.27 13.89
N SER A 135 4.54 -13.77 13.33
CA SER A 135 3.19 -14.13 13.77
C SER A 135 2.58 -15.08 12.72
N ASP A 136 2.36 -16.33 13.11
CA ASP A 136 1.80 -17.42 12.28
C ASP A 136 0.31 -17.27 11.96
N ALA A 137 -0.16 -16.05 11.65
CA ALA A 137 -1.54 -15.85 11.23
C ALA A 137 -1.69 -16.22 9.73
N ASP A 138 -2.04 -17.48 9.49
CA ASP A 138 -2.47 -18.00 8.19
C ASP A 138 -3.68 -17.19 7.66
N SER A 139 -3.47 -16.34 6.66
CA SER A 139 -4.57 -15.88 5.81
C SER A 139 -5.01 -17.06 4.94
N VAL A 140 -6.24 -17.53 5.13
CA VAL A 140 -6.78 -18.68 4.38
C VAL A 140 -7.05 -18.25 2.94
N TYR A 141 -6.15 -18.64 2.04
CA TYR A 141 -6.35 -18.55 0.59
C TYR A 141 -7.29 -19.67 0.12
N TYR A 142 -8.33 -19.33 -0.64
CA TYR A 142 -9.23 -20.28 -1.30
C TYR A 142 -8.84 -20.38 -2.78
N PRO A 143 -8.11 -21.43 -3.21
CA PRO A 143 -7.67 -21.58 -4.59
C PRO A 143 -8.79 -22.01 -5.54
N ASP A 144 -8.65 -21.64 -6.81
CA ASP A 144 -9.40 -22.22 -7.92
C ASP A 144 -9.16 -23.74 -8.04
N SER A 145 -10.22 -24.49 -8.38
CA SER A 145 -10.29 -25.95 -8.34
C SER A 145 -9.30 -26.69 -9.25
N ASP A 146 -8.62 -25.98 -10.16
CA ASP A 146 -7.83 -26.59 -11.22
C ASP A 146 -6.34 -26.75 -10.86
N MET A 147 -5.88 -26.16 -9.75
CA MET A 147 -4.48 -26.28 -9.28
C MET A 147 -4.21 -27.47 -8.34
N GLU A 148 -5.23 -28.21 -7.89
CA GLU A 148 -5.08 -29.34 -6.94
C GLU A 148 -4.28 -30.54 -7.48
N GLN A 149 -3.89 -30.53 -8.76
CA GLN A 149 -3.26 -31.69 -9.41
C GLN A 149 -1.71 -31.64 -9.47
N ASP A 150 -1.08 -30.59 -8.96
CA ASP A 150 0.39 -30.48 -8.91
C ASP A 150 0.97 -31.21 -7.66
N PRO A 151 1.87 -32.19 -7.82
CA PRO A 151 2.49 -32.89 -6.69
C PRO A 151 3.33 -31.98 -5.77
N ASP A 152 3.79 -30.83 -6.26
CA ASP A 152 4.53 -29.81 -5.50
C ASP A 152 3.62 -28.64 -5.07
N TYR A 153 2.32 -28.72 -5.33
CA TYR A 153 1.33 -27.68 -5.03
C TYR A 153 1.39 -27.17 -3.60
N ALA A 154 1.52 -28.08 -2.63
CA ALA A 154 1.58 -27.71 -1.23
C ALA A 154 2.85 -26.91 -0.89
N GLU A 155 3.97 -27.15 -1.57
CA GLU A 155 5.20 -26.40 -1.40
C GLU A 155 5.11 -25.05 -2.11
N HIS A 156 4.63 -25.02 -3.35
CA HIS A 156 4.41 -23.78 -4.10
C HIS A 156 3.45 -22.83 -3.37
N VAL A 157 2.33 -23.34 -2.85
CA VAL A 157 1.38 -22.56 -2.05
C VAL A 157 2.02 -22.05 -0.75
N ARG A 158 2.86 -22.85 -0.08
CA ARG A 158 3.59 -22.41 1.13
C ARG A 158 4.59 -21.30 0.81
N GLU A 159 5.37 -21.44 -0.25
CA GLU A 159 6.34 -20.42 -0.69
C GLU A 159 5.64 -19.13 -1.11
N MET A 160 4.54 -19.23 -1.86
CA MET A 160 3.71 -18.08 -2.23
C MET A 160 3.11 -17.37 -1.03
N ARG A 161 2.60 -18.12 -0.04
CA ARG A 161 2.11 -17.54 1.23
C ARG A 161 3.23 -16.83 1.99
N ALA A 162 4.39 -17.46 2.11
CA ALA A 162 5.55 -16.88 2.79
C ALA A 162 6.08 -15.64 2.05
N TYR A 163 6.07 -15.63 0.72
CA TYR A 163 6.41 -14.46 -0.10
C TYR A 163 5.41 -13.33 0.13
N ARG A 164 4.12 -13.58 -0.05
CA ARG A 164 3.05 -12.58 0.11
C ARG A 164 3.03 -11.99 1.51
N LYS A 165 3.22 -12.83 2.54
CA LYS A 165 3.34 -12.39 3.93
C LYS A 165 4.55 -11.48 4.12
N ARG A 166 5.71 -11.85 3.58
CA ARG A 166 6.93 -11.02 3.65
C ARG A 166 6.75 -9.67 2.97
N GLU A 167 6.14 -9.64 1.79
CA GLU A 167 5.90 -8.39 1.04
C GLU A 167 4.93 -7.46 1.80
N LYS A 168 3.77 -7.97 2.23
CA LYS A 168 2.79 -7.24 3.06
C LYS A 168 3.44 -6.69 4.33
N LEU A 169 4.22 -7.51 5.04
CA LEU A 169 4.89 -7.11 6.28
C LEU A 169 6.03 -6.12 6.04
N GLN A 170 6.81 -6.29 4.97
CA GLN A 170 7.93 -5.38 4.67
C GLN A 170 7.44 -3.94 4.46
N ASN A 171 6.29 -3.77 3.80
CA ASN A 171 5.72 -2.44 3.54
C ASN A 171 5.06 -1.81 4.78
N ALA A 172 4.64 -2.59 5.77
CA ALA A 172 4.01 -2.05 6.98
C ALA A 172 4.99 -1.97 8.18
N ALA A 173 6.08 -2.73 8.17
CA ALA A 173 6.97 -2.93 9.31
C ALA A 173 7.66 -1.66 9.79
N SER A 174 7.97 -0.71 8.90
CA SER A 174 8.72 0.50 9.30
C SER A 174 7.84 1.59 9.91
N ALA A 175 6.52 1.49 9.74
CA ALA A 175 5.54 2.31 10.43
C ALA A 175 5.15 1.73 11.80
N THR A 176 5.39 0.43 12.03
CA THR A 176 5.05 -0.25 13.28
C THR A 176 5.72 0.42 14.50
N GLY A 177 4.90 0.75 15.50
CA GLY A 177 5.33 1.42 16.72
C GLY A 177 5.48 2.93 16.61
N ALA A 178 5.13 3.54 15.46
CA ALA A 178 4.98 4.99 15.36
C ALA A 178 3.84 5.49 16.26
N SER A 179 3.98 6.69 16.80
CA SER A 179 2.89 7.32 17.53
C SER A 179 1.86 7.88 16.54
N PRO A 180 0.54 7.80 16.81
CA PRO A 180 -0.49 8.32 15.90
C PRO A 180 -0.32 9.81 15.52
N GLU A 181 0.27 10.63 16.40
CA GLU A 181 0.58 12.04 16.14
C GLU A 181 1.74 12.25 15.17
N ASP A 182 2.59 11.25 14.99
CA ASP A 182 3.71 11.27 14.04
C ASP A 182 3.27 10.78 12.65
N ILE A 183 1.99 10.46 12.47
CA ILE A 183 1.44 9.92 11.22
C ILE A 183 0.56 10.98 10.56
N GLU A 184 0.91 11.35 9.34
CA GLU A 184 0.09 12.16 8.45
C GLU A 184 -0.39 11.32 7.27
N ILE A 185 -1.65 11.49 6.88
CA ILE A 185 -2.27 10.76 5.78
C ILE A 185 -2.87 11.80 4.83
N TYR A 186 -2.55 11.65 3.56
CA TYR A 186 -2.97 12.53 2.48
C TYR A 186 -3.71 11.71 1.43
N GLY A 187 -4.94 12.07 1.10
CA GLY A 187 -5.66 11.47 -0.01
C GLY A 187 -5.80 12.44 -1.19
N TYR A 188 -6.08 11.90 -2.36
CA TYR A 188 -6.02 12.64 -3.61
C TYR A 188 -7.27 12.40 -4.48
N PRO A 189 -7.68 13.38 -5.29
CA PRO A 189 -8.69 13.19 -6.31
C PRO A 189 -8.24 12.12 -7.30
N THR A 190 -9.15 11.23 -7.71
CA THR A 190 -8.82 10.09 -8.57
C THR A 190 -8.41 10.49 -9.99
N ASP A 191 -8.73 11.71 -10.43
CA ASP A 191 -8.28 12.32 -11.68
C ASP A 191 -6.89 12.95 -11.58
N VAL A 192 -6.43 13.28 -10.36
CA VAL A 192 -5.06 13.76 -10.09
C VAL A 192 -4.10 12.60 -9.86
N PHE A 193 -4.51 11.66 -9.01
CA PHE A 193 -3.76 10.44 -8.69
C PHE A 193 -4.72 9.25 -8.56
N PRO A 194 -4.90 8.47 -9.63
CA PRO A 194 -5.76 7.28 -9.61
C PRO A 194 -5.25 6.23 -8.62
N PRO A 195 -6.14 5.42 -8.00
CA PRO A 195 -5.74 4.24 -7.23
C PRO A 195 -4.82 3.31 -8.02
N THR A 196 -3.69 2.98 -7.41
CA THR A 196 -2.64 2.19 -8.03
C THR A 196 -1.88 1.33 -7.03
N ASP A 197 -1.34 0.25 -7.56
CA ASP A 197 -0.58 -0.80 -6.93
C ASP A 197 0.50 -1.26 -7.93
N PHE A 198 1.48 -2.01 -7.46
CA PHE A 198 2.64 -2.50 -8.22
C PHE A 198 3.40 -1.42 -8.99
N HIS A 199 3.39 -0.20 -8.45
CA HIS A 199 4.16 0.93 -8.96
C HIS A 199 5.54 0.95 -8.32
N THR A 200 6.41 1.82 -8.82
CA THR A 200 7.73 2.05 -8.28
C THR A 200 7.93 3.53 -7.94
N SER A 201 8.85 3.83 -7.04
CA SER A 201 9.07 5.20 -6.56
C SER A 201 10.56 5.55 -6.48
N THR A 202 10.92 6.76 -6.89
CA THR A 202 12.29 7.26 -6.83
C THR A 202 12.33 8.63 -6.16
N TYR A 203 13.05 8.73 -5.05
CA TYR A 203 13.34 10.01 -4.38
C TYR A 203 14.38 10.81 -5.17
N ILE A 204 14.09 12.09 -5.40
CA ILE A 204 14.98 13.02 -6.11
C ILE A 204 15.03 14.33 -5.35
N LYS A 205 16.25 14.84 -5.15
CA LYS A 205 16.51 16.20 -4.68
C LYS A 205 17.08 17.02 -5.83
N ASP A 206 16.40 18.09 -6.20
CA ASP A 206 16.93 19.09 -7.13
C ASP A 206 17.98 19.93 -6.40
N GLU A 207 19.26 19.70 -6.72
CA GLU A 207 20.38 20.41 -6.11
C GLU A 207 20.36 21.92 -6.34
N SER A 208 19.69 22.39 -7.41
CA SER A 208 19.65 23.81 -7.76
C SER A 208 18.61 24.58 -6.95
N SER A 209 17.44 23.98 -6.73
CA SER A 209 16.33 24.60 -6.00
C SER A 209 16.22 24.15 -4.55
N GLY A 210 16.86 23.02 -4.20
CA GLY A 210 16.72 22.34 -2.92
C GLY A 210 15.39 21.60 -2.77
N ARG A 211 14.53 21.57 -3.81
CA ARG A 211 13.23 20.89 -3.74
C ARG A 211 13.41 19.39 -3.79
N GLU A 212 12.56 18.71 -3.03
CA GLU A 212 12.60 17.27 -2.84
C GLU A 212 11.30 16.67 -3.36
N HIS A 213 11.41 15.61 -4.16
CA HIS A 213 10.30 14.99 -4.85
C HIS A 213 10.38 13.47 -4.76
N ILE A 214 9.23 12.80 -4.86
CA ILE A 214 9.16 11.38 -5.16
C ILE A 214 8.47 11.23 -6.52
N TYR A 215 9.15 10.61 -7.47
CA TYR A 215 8.54 10.20 -8.72
C TYR A 215 7.87 8.85 -8.54
N ILE A 216 6.61 8.75 -8.93
CA ILE A 216 5.78 7.54 -8.84
C ILE A 216 5.55 7.06 -10.27
N ILE A 217 6.02 5.87 -10.62
CA ILE A 217 6.05 5.37 -12.00
C ILE A 217 5.28 4.06 -12.12
N GLY A 218 4.40 4.01 -13.12
CA GLY A 218 3.66 2.83 -13.52
C GLY A 218 2.61 2.42 -12.49
N GLY A 219 2.46 1.11 -12.34
CA GLY A 219 1.42 0.45 -11.56
C GLY A 219 0.29 -0.10 -12.43
N LEU A 220 -0.61 -0.86 -11.81
CA LEU A 220 -1.68 -1.59 -12.46
C LEU A 220 -3.05 -0.93 -12.28
N GLY A 221 -3.42 -0.65 -11.03
CA GLY A 221 -4.68 -0.06 -10.61
C GLY A 221 -5.91 -0.96 -10.84
N GLY A 222 -7.09 -0.40 -10.55
CA GLY A 222 -8.39 -1.09 -10.73
C GLY A 222 -8.77 -1.36 -12.19
N GLY A 223 -9.88 -2.07 -12.42
CA GLY A 223 -10.28 -2.55 -13.77
C GLY A 223 -10.35 -1.47 -14.86
N ASP A 224 -10.84 -0.27 -14.53
CA ASP A 224 -10.93 0.87 -15.45
C ASP A 224 -9.78 1.88 -15.29
N SER A 225 -8.72 1.52 -14.57
CA SER A 225 -7.61 2.43 -14.27
C SER A 225 -6.82 2.78 -15.54
N PRO A 226 -6.44 4.06 -15.74
CA PRO A 226 -5.59 4.46 -16.86
C PRO A 226 -4.21 3.79 -16.84
N HIS A 227 -3.77 3.35 -15.66
CA HIS A 227 -2.55 2.57 -15.44
C HIS A 227 -2.51 1.26 -16.27
N ARG A 228 -3.67 0.68 -16.60
CA ARG A 228 -3.76 -0.54 -17.41
C ARG A 228 -3.44 -0.35 -18.89
N THR A 229 -3.30 0.90 -19.34
CA THR A 229 -3.10 1.22 -20.76
C THR A 229 -1.80 1.98 -21.03
N ALA A 230 -1.15 2.51 -19.99
CA ALA A 230 0.09 3.26 -20.13
C ALA A 230 0.88 3.30 -18.81
N THR A 231 2.20 3.42 -18.90
CA THR A 231 3.04 3.75 -17.75
C THR A 231 2.82 5.18 -17.33
N LEU A 232 2.06 5.34 -16.26
CA LEU A 232 1.75 6.62 -15.70
C LEU A 232 2.91 7.14 -14.84
N THR A 233 3.42 8.35 -15.11
CA THR A 233 4.39 9.05 -14.25
C THR A 233 3.73 10.18 -13.47
N HIS A 234 3.92 10.19 -12.15
CA HIS A 234 3.51 11.27 -11.26
C HIS A 234 4.71 11.77 -10.46
N ARG A 235 4.59 12.97 -9.91
CA ARG A 235 5.58 13.57 -9.01
C ARG A 235 4.86 14.08 -7.77
N LEU A 236 5.22 13.52 -6.62
CA LEU A 236 4.86 14.02 -5.29
C LEU A 236 5.88 15.09 -4.88
N ASP A 237 5.40 16.25 -4.46
CA ASP A 237 6.20 17.29 -3.85
C ASP A 237 6.32 17.08 -2.33
N LEU A 238 7.53 17.04 -1.78
CA LEU A 238 7.73 16.75 -0.36
C LEU A 238 7.65 17.99 0.55
N GLN A 239 7.39 19.17 -0.01
CA GLN A 239 7.14 20.40 0.73
C GLN A 239 5.68 20.57 1.13
N ASP A 240 4.75 20.24 0.22
CA ASP A 240 3.30 20.41 0.43
C ASP A 240 2.47 19.15 0.16
N TYR A 241 3.12 18.04 -0.20
CA TYR A 241 2.50 16.76 -0.52
C TYR A 241 1.51 16.83 -1.68
N SER A 242 1.62 17.83 -2.58
CA SER A 242 0.84 17.82 -3.82
C SER A 242 1.39 16.79 -4.81
N ILE A 243 0.48 16.11 -5.53
CA ILE A 243 0.83 15.22 -6.64
C ILE A 243 0.52 15.89 -7.96
N GLN A 244 1.45 15.77 -8.90
CA GLN A 244 1.28 16.22 -10.28
C GLN A 244 1.49 15.06 -11.25
N ARG A 245 0.55 14.87 -12.19
CA ARG A 245 0.73 14.06 -13.38
C ARG A 245 1.84 14.67 -14.26
N ILE A 246 2.88 13.89 -14.55
CA ILE A 246 3.95 14.31 -15.46
C ILE A 246 3.66 13.73 -16.84
N GLU A 247 3.44 14.60 -17.80
CA GLU A 247 3.35 14.20 -19.21
C GLU A 247 4.71 13.71 -19.69
N THR A 248 4.72 12.50 -20.22
CA THR A 248 5.93 11.86 -20.74
C THR A 248 5.77 11.52 -22.21
N SER A 249 6.89 11.42 -22.90
CA SER A 249 6.93 11.08 -24.33
C SER A 249 7.99 10.00 -24.59
N GLY A 250 8.03 9.46 -25.81
CA GLY A 250 9.02 8.45 -26.20
C GLY A 250 8.60 7.02 -25.86
N GLU A 251 9.59 6.14 -25.70
CA GLU A 251 9.37 4.70 -25.51
C GLU A 251 9.36 4.35 -24.02
N ALA A 252 8.20 4.47 -23.39
CA ALA A 252 8.00 4.12 -21.98
C ALA A 252 8.05 2.59 -21.76
N PRO A 253 8.37 2.12 -20.54
CA PRO A 253 8.21 0.72 -20.20
C PRO A 253 6.73 0.28 -20.32
N PRO A 254 6.45 -1.02 -20.49
CA PRO A 254 5.09 -1.55 -20.42
C PRO A 254 4.50 -1.37 -19.01
N VAL A 255 3.20 -1.65 -18.89
CA VAL A 255 2.46 -1.61 -17.62
C VAL A 255 3.19 -2.44 -16.56
N LEU A 256 3.36 -1.86 -15.37
CA LEU A 256 3.95 -2.53 -14.23
C LEU A 256 2.83 -3.24 -13.45
N ASP A 257 3.03 -4.51 -13.10
CA ASP A 257 2.03 -5.36 -12.45
C ASP A 257 2.71 -6.34 -11.48
N SER A 258 1.93 -7.24 -10.88
CA SER A 258 2.41 -8.21 -9.89
C SER A 258 3.33 -9.30 -10.46
N THR A 259 3.38 -9.49 -11.78
CA THR A 259 4.26 -10.48 -12.43
C THR A 259 5.68 -9.96 -12.65
N ASN A 260 5.84 -8.65 -12.48
CA ASN A 260 7.09 -7.94 -12.71
C ASN A 260 7.88 -7.81 -11.41
N GLU A 261 8.45 -8.93 -10.97
CA GLU A 261 9.31 -9.00 -9.77
C GLU A 261 10.36 -7.87 -9.77
N ARG A 262 10.23 -6.96 -8.79
CA ARG A 262 11.27 -6.03 -8.30
C ARG A 262 11.87 -5.05 -9.31
N ARG A 263 11.03 -4.31 -10.03
CA ARG A 263 11.49 -3.11 -10.76
C ARG A 263 11.55 -1.91 -9.83
N ASN A 264 12.64 -1.79 -9.08
CA ASN A 264 12.92 -0.51 -8.46
C ASN A 264 13.40 0.45 -9.55
N ALA A 265 12.69 1.56 -9.70
CA ALA A 265 13.17 2.67 -10.49
C ALA A 265 14.31 3.34 -9.72
N GLU A 266 15.48 3.39 -10.34
CA GLU A 266 16.69 3.93 -9.70
C GLU A 266 17.09 5.24 -10.38
N LEU A 267 17.57 6.19 -9.58
CA LEU A 267 18.14 7.41 -10.10
C LEU A 267 19.59 7.15 -10.56
N ASP A 268 19.88 7.40 -11.84
CA ASP A 268 21.22 7.42 -12.39
C ASP A 268 21.48 8.78 -13.05
N GLY A 269 22.26 9.63 -12.37
CA GLY A 269 22.51 11.00 -12.79
C GLY A 269 21.22 11.82 -12.89
N ASP A 270 20.88 12.24 -14.10
CA ASP A 270 19.68 13.03 -14.42
C ASP A 270 18.53 12.19 -15.00
N ARG A 271 18.58 10.87 -14.80
CA ARG A 271 17.63 9.91 -15.36
C ARG A 271 17.10 8.96 -14.31
N ILE A 272 15.82 8.60 -14.44
CA ILE A 272 15.26 7.46 -13.74
C ILE A 272 15.35 6.24 -14.64
N VAL A 273 15.92 5.16 -14.14
CA VAL A 273 16.14 3.90 -14.85
C VAL A 273 15.14 2.85 -14.36
N VAL A 274 14.42 2.23 -15.28
CA VAL A 274 13.49 1.12 -15.03
C VAL A 274 13.94 -0.08 -15.85
N VAL A 275 14.24 -1.20 -15.20
CA VAL A 275 14.63 -2.45 -15.86
C VAL A 275 13.41 -3.36 -16.01
N ASP A 276 13.27 -3.98 -17.18
CA ASP A 276 12.17 -4.86 -17.57
C ASP A 276 12.73 -6.10 -18.26
N GLY A 277 12.93 -7.19 -17.51
CA GLY A 277 13.54 -8.39 -18.07
C GLY A 277 14.91 -8.08 -18.67
N ALA A 278 15.04 -8.16 -19.98
CA ALA A 278 16.27 -7.84 -20.72
C ALA A 278 16.35 -6.38 -21.20
N ASP A 279 15.26 -5.62 -21.12
CA ASP A 279 15.19 -4.24 -21.56
C ASP A 279 15.45 -3.26 -20.41
N MET A 280 16.02 -2.11 -20.75
CA MET A 280 16.20 -1.00 -19.83
C MET A 280 15.53 0.25 -20.39
N TYR A 281 14.78 0.96 -19.57
CA TYR A 281 14.10 2.21 -19.93
C TYR A 281 14.65 3.34 -19.09
N THR A 282 14.90 4.49 -19.70
CA THR A 282 15.37 5.68 -18.99
C THR A 282 14.44 6.86 -19.23
N LEU A 283 13.98 7.49 -18.15
CA LEU A 283 13.25 8.74 -18.17
C LEU A 283 14.22 9.88 -17.90
N SER A 284 14.44 10.73 -18.90
CA SER A 284 15.20 11.97 -18.72
C SER A 284 14.39 12.99 -17.90
N LEU A 285 14.97 13.50 -16.82
CA LEU A 285 14.31 14.49 -15.96
C LEU A 285 14.28 15.89 -16.58
N ALA A 286 15.14 16.17 -17.56
CA ALA A 286 15.22 17.48 -18.20
C ALA A 286 14.05 17.75 -19.17
N ASP A 287 13.56 16.71 -19.85
CA ASP A 287 12.55 16.80 -20.92
C ASP A 287 11.43 15.77 -20.82
N THR A 288 11.38 15.02 -19.71
CA THR A 288 10.39 13.99 -19.39
C THR A 288 10.19 12.95 -20.51
N ARG A 289 11.27 12.64 -21.23
CA ARG A 289 11.27 11.69 -22.35
C ARG A 289 11.85 10.34 -21.95
N TRP A 290 11.06 9.29 -22.22
CA TRP A 290 11.48 7.90 -22.12
C TRP A 290 12.31 7.47 -23.33
N SER A 291 13.34 6.66 -23.07
CA SER A 291 14.14 5.97 -24.08
C SER A 291 14.38 4.53 -23.67
N ARG A 292 14.11 3.58 -24.57
CA ARG A 292 14.49 2.17 -24.42
C ARG A 292 15.93 1.97 -24.85
N ILE A 293 16.69 1.31 -23.99
CA ILE A 293 18.08 0.92 -24.18
C ILE A 293 18.09 -0.61 -24.30
N ARG A 294 18.68 -1.10 -25.39
CA ARG A 294 18.84 -2.52 -25.69
C ARG A 294 20.29 -2.94 -25.47
#